data_AF-A0A967WDX6-F1
#
_entry.id   AF-A0A967WDX6-F1
#
_cell.length_a   1.000
_cell.length_b   1.000
_cell.length_c   1.000
_cell.angle_alpha   90.00
_cell.angle_beta   90.00
_cell.angle_gamma   90.00
#
_symmetry.space_group_name_H-M   'P 1'
#
loop_
_entity.id
_entity.type
_entity.pdbx_description
1 polymer ?
#
loop_
_entity_poly.entity_id
_entity_poly.type
_entity_poly.pdbx_seq_one_letter_code
_entity_poly.pdbx_strand_id
1 'polypeptide(L)'
;MRRTFSILAIVLTLLLLTTAAAHARPNEWTTIYYHTVRPGETIYCIARGYGVSPAAIAAHNGILHPYLIRPGQVLAIPDAYAWVGPGPTCPPQYDGPYPCTCSAYHPVVFGDNLYRISLRYGVSMWHIAECNGMYDLHYIRAGDTLCIP
;
A
#
# COMPACT_ATOMS: atom_id res chain seq x y z
N MET A 1 62.12 -22.72 -1.61
CA MET A 1 60.81 -22.22 -2.11
C MET A 1 59.61 -22.90 -1.42
N ARG A 2 59.57 -22.99 -0.08
CA ARG A 2 58.49 -23.73 0.63
C ARG A 2 57.93 -23.03 1.88
N ARG A 3 58.42 -21.83 2.22
CA ARG A 3 58.00 -21.09 3.43
C ARG A 3 57.16 -19.84 3.15
N THR A 4 57.09 -19.39 1.90
CA THR A 4 56.25 -18.24 1.50
C THR A 4 54.79 -18.64 1.23
N PHE A 5 54.50 -19.91 1.00
CA PHE A 5 53.13 -20.41 0.76
C PHE A 5 52.25 -20.47 2.02
N SER A 6 52.85 -20.49 3.22
CA SER A 6 52.11 -20.64 4.48
C SER A 6 51.62 -19.31 5.07
N ILE A 7 52.21 -18.17 4.70
CA ILE A 7 51.74 -16.84 5.14
C ILE A 7 50.59 -16.36 4.24
N LEU A 8 50.62 -16.71 2.95
CA LEU A 8 49.57 -16.36 1.99
C LEU A 8 48.24 -17.09 2.28
N ALA A 9 48.30 -18.28 2.91
CA ALA A 9 47.13 -19.05 3.27
C ALA A 9 46.41 -18.57 4.55
N ILE A 10 47.08 -17.79 5.40
CA ILE A 10 46.49 -17.24 6.64
C ILE A 10 45.88 -15.85 6.39
N VAL A 11 46.43 -15.07 5.44
CA VAL A 11 45.81 -13.79 5.03
C VAL A 11 44.53 -14.03 4.21
N LEU A 12 44.43 -15.15 3.49
CA LEU A 12 43.24 -15.48 2.69
C LEU A 12 42.09 -16.09 3.52
N THR A 13 42.36 -16.63 4.71
CA THR A 13 41.33 -17.14 5.63
C THR A 13 40.84 -16.09 6.64
N LEU A 14 41.53 -14.95 6.78
CA LEU A 14 40.95 -13.74 7.37
C LEU A 14 40.12 -12.91 6.36
N LEU A 15 39.82 -13.50 5.21
CA LEU A 15 38.88 -13.00 4.21
C LEU A 15 37.60 -13.86 4.21
N LEU A 16 37.21 -14.39 5.37
CA LEU A 16 35.98 -15.12 5.59
C LEU A 16 35.17 -14.39 6.66
N LEU A 17 33.92 -14.07 6.30
CA LEU A 17 32.85 -13.48 7.11
C LEU A 17 32.78 -11.95 7.21
N THR A 18 32.79 -11.28 6.07
CA THR A 18 31.74 -10.27 5.84
C THR A 18 30.79 -10.80 4.78
N THR A 19 30.09 -11.90 5.08
CA THR A 19 28.74 -12.00 4.54
C THR A 19 28.01 -10.82 5.15
N ALA A 20 27.97 -9.70 4.43
CA ALA A 20 26.83 -8.81 4.55
C ALA A 20 25.65 -9.77 4.41
N ALA A 21 24.99 -10.08 5.54
CA ALA A 21 23.61 -10.43 5.47
C ALA A 21 23.03 -9.30 4.64
N ALA A 22 22.72 -9.58 3.38
CA ALA A 22 21.79 -8.79 2.63
C ALA A 22 20.57 -8.83 3.53
N HIS A 23 20.47 -7.85 4.43
CA HIS A 23 19.26 -7.58 5.16
C HIS A 23 18.28 -7.44 4.02
N ALA A 24 17.35 -8.40 3.93
CA ALA A 24 16.22 -8.26 3.03
C ALA A 24 15.73 -6.86 3.31
N ARG A 25 15.92 -5.96 2.34
CA ARG A 25 15.46 -4.59 2.52
C ARG A 25 13.99 -4.76 2.89
N PRO A 26 13.51 -4.17 4.00
CA PRO A 26 12.08 -4.16 4.22
C PRO A 26 11.49 -3.69 2.90
N ASN A 27 10.64 -4.55 2.32
CA ASN A 27 9.61 -4.21 1.35
C ASN A 27 9.53 -2.68 1.17
N GLU A 28 10.15 -2.16 0.10
CA GLU A 28 10.30 -0.73 -0.18
C GLU A 28 8.95 -0.13 -0.64
N TRP A 29 7.89 -0.38 0.12
CA TRP A 29 6.56 0.13 -0.16
C TRP A 29 6.43 1.57 0.31
N THR A 30 5.77 2.36 -0.51
CA THR A 30 5.39 3.73 -0.15
C THR A 30 4.01 3.70 0.49
N THR A 31 3.82 4.45 1.57
CA THR A 31 2.49 4.65 2.16
C THR A 31 1.66 5.54 1.23
N ILE A 32 0.58 4.98 0.67
CA ILE A 32 -0.34 5.69 -0.22
C ILE A 32 -1.50 6.34 0.54
N TYR A 33 -1.80 5.86 1.75
CA TYR A 33 -2.87 6.39 2.59
C TYR A 33 -2.71 5.96 4.04
N TYR A 34 -3.29 6.71 4.99
CA TYR A 34 -3.42 6.31 6.39
C TYR A 34 -4.88 6.01 6.71
N HIS A 35 -5.19 4.75 6.98
CA HIS A 35 -6.54 4.27 7.26
C HIS A 35 -6.75 4.10 8.77
N THR A 36 -7.79 4.72 9.33
CA THR A 36 -8.11 4.56 10.76
C THR A 36 -9.13 3.45 10.95
N VAL A 37 -8.74 2.30 11.48
CA VAL A 37 -9.61 1.14 11.65
C VAL A 37 -10.89 1.51 12.42
N ARG A 38 -12.06 1.24 11.83
CA ARG A 38 -13.39 1.42 12.42
C ARG A 38 -13.90 0.12 13.05
N PRO A 39 -14.89 0.20 13.97
CA PRO A 39 -15.52 -1.00 14.53
C PRO A 39 -16.03 -1.96 13.45
N GLY A 40 -15.62 -3.24 13.53
CA GLY A 40 -16.04 -4.31 12.61
C GLY A 40 -15.17 -4.46 11.36
N GLU A 41 -14.17 -3.60 11.14
CA GLU A 41 -13.26 -3.75 10.00
C GLU A 41 -12.22 -4.85 10.22
N THR A 42 -11.76 -5.42 9.11
CA THR A 42 -10.70 -6.44 9.08
C THR A 42 -9.63 -6.02 8.08
N ILE A 43 -8.38 -6.44 8.28
CA ILE A 43 -7.32 -6.19 7.28
C ILE A 43 -7.76 -6.64 5.89
N TYR A 44 -8.55 -7.72 5.77
CA TYR A 44 -9.04 -8.20 4.47
C TYR A 44 -10.05 -7.27 3.79
N CYS A 45 -11.03 -6.70 4.52
CA CYS A 45 -11.95 -5.75 3.89
C CYS A 45 -11.27 -4.40 3.58
N ILE A 46 -10.27 -4.01 4.38
CA ILE A 46 -9.44 -2.82 4.15
C ILE A 46 -8.64 -3.06 2.87
N ALA A 47 -7.86 -4.14 2.85
CA ALA A 47 -7.08 -4.59 1.71
C ALA A 47 -7.89 -4.70 0.42
N ARG A 48 -9.14 -5.15 0.46
CA ARG A 48 -10.03 -5.14 -0.71
C ARG A 48 -10.36 -3.71 -1.16
N GLY A 49 -10.80 -2.85 -0.25
CA GLY A 49 -11.12 -1.45 -0.59
C GLY A 49 -9.93 -0.72 -1.21
N TYR A 50 -8.71 -0.98 -0.71
CA TYR A 50 -7.46 -0.43 -1.21
C TYR A 50 -6.70 -1.33 -2.18
N GLY A 51 -7.25 -2.49 -2.59
CA GLY A 51 -6.68 -3.43 -3.57
C GLY A 51 -5.19 -3.71 -3.40
N VAL A 52 -4.78 -3.83 -2.15
CA VAL A 52 -3.42 -4.12 -1.73
C VAL A 52 -3.40 -5.43 -0.97
N SER A 53 -2.22 -6.03 -0.82
CA SER A 53 -2.11 -7.29 -0.09
C SER A 53 -2.43 -7.12 1.40
N PRO A 54 -3.33 -7.96 1.99
CA PRO A 54 -3.56 -8.03 3.43
C PRO A 54 -2.27 -8.24 4.23
N ALA A 55 -1.41 -9.15 3.74
CA ALA A 55 -0.13 -9.46 4.37
C ALA A 55 0.84 -8.28 4.25
N ALA A 56 0.74 -7.51 3.16
CA ALA A 56 1.54 -6.31 3.00
C ALA A 56 1.14 -5.21 3.98
N ILE A 57 -0.17 -4.94 4.16
CA ILE A 57 -0.64 -4.03 5.20
C ILE A 57 -0.09 -4.47 6.56
N ALA A 58 -0.22 -5.76 6.90
CA ALA A 58 0.25 -6.26 8.18
C ALA A 58 1.76 -6.05 8.37
N ALA A 59 2.58 -6.45 7.38
CA ALA A 59 4.04 -6.31 7.44
C ALA A 59 4.48 -4.84 7.50
N HIS A 60 3.87 -3.96 6.70
CA HIS A 60 4.18 -2.51 6.67
C HIS A 60 3.88 -1.81 8.00
N ASN A 61 2.94 -2.35 8.77
CA ASN A 61 2.54 -1.82 10.07
C ASN A 61 3.11 -2.62 11.26
N GLY A 62 4.02 -3.58 11.03
CA GLY A 62 4.62 -4.40 12.10
C GLY A 62 3.62 -5.31 12.82
N ILE A 63 2.54 -5.72 12.16
CA ILE A 63 1.47 -6.55 12.72
C ILE A 63 1.79 -8.02 12.49
N LEU A 64 2.17 -8.73 13.56
CA LEU A 64 2.51 -10.16 13.52
C LEU A 64 1.31 -11.06 13.20
N HIS A 65 0.13 -10.69 13.69
CA HIS A 65 -1.10 -11.44 13.48
C HIS A 65 -2.14 -10.56 12.79
N PRO A 66 -2.37 -10.73 11.47
CA PRO A 66 -3.25 -9.84 10.68
C PRO A 66 -4.70 -9.74 11.19
N TYR A 67 -5.15 -10.69 12.00
CA TYR A 67 -6.48 -10.71 12.63
C TYR A 67 -6.58 -9.82 13.88
N LEU A 68 -5.49 -9.19 14.34
CA LEU A 68 -5.43 -8.44 15.60
C LEU A 68 -5.47 -6.91 15.43
N ILE A 69 -6.06 -6.38 14.36
CA ILE A 69 -6.28 -4.93 14.29
C ILE A 69 -7.38 -4.49 15.26
N ARG A 70 -7.26 -3.26 15.77
CA ARG A 70 -8.19 -2.71 16.77
C ARG A 70 -8.83 -1.42 16.26
N PRO A 71 -10.10 -1.13 16.60
CA PRO A 71 -10.70 0.17 16.32
C PRO A 71 -9.84 1.32 16.85
N GLY A 72 -9.69 2.38 16.06
CA GLY A 72 -8.84 3.53 16.33
C GLY A 72 -7.37 3.34 15.94
N GLN A 73 -6.94 2.13 15.56
CA GLN A 73 -5.60 1.90 15.03
C GLN A 73 -5.44 2.57 13.66
N VAL A 74 -4.36 3.34 13.48
CA VAL A 74 -4.01 3.91 12.17
C VAL A 74 -3.08 2.95 11.45
N LEU A 75 -3.48 2.54 10.25
CA LEU A 75 -2.71 1.67 9.35
C LEU A 75 -2.15 2.50 8.19
N ALA A 76 -0.84 2.46 8.02
CA ALA A 76 -0.19 2.87 6.79
C ALA A 76 -0.53 1.86 5.68
N ILE A 77 -1.24 2.28 4.66
CA ILE A 77 -1.60 1.46 3.51
C ILE A 77 -0.45 1.54 2.49
N PRO A 78 0.27 0.44 2.20
CA PRO A 78 1.36 0.41 1.23
C PRO A 78 0.85 0.34 -0.22
N ASP A 79 1.65 0.77 -1.19
CA ASP A 79 1.44 0.55 -2.64
C ASP A 79 1.68 -0.90 -3.11
N ALA A 80 1.42 -1.87 -2.24
CA ALA A 80 1.61 -3.30 -2.49
C ALA A 80 0.37 -3.90 -3.18
N TYR A 81 0.07 -3.44 -4.39
CA TYR A 81 -1.12 -3.85 -5.15
C TYR A 81 -1.18 -5.36 -5.33
N ALA A 82 -2.34 -5.95 -5.05
CA ALA A 82 -2.57 -7.37 -5.20
C ALA A 82 -4.04 -7.66 -5.48
N TRP A 83 -4.32 -8.70 -6.24
CA TRP A 83 -5.68 -9.20 -6.36
C TRP A 83 -6.11 -9.84 -5.04
N VAL A 84 -7.10 -9.24 -4.38
CA VAL A 84 -7.77 -9.80 -3.22
C VAL A 84 -9.09 -10.38 -3.70
N GLY A 85 -9.31 -11.68 -3.47
CA GLY A 85 -10.50 -12.37 -3.97
C GLY A 85 -11.81 -11.70 -3.55
N PRO A 86 -12.91 -11.91 -4.31
CA PRO A 86 -14.19 -11.23 -4.09
C PRO A 86 -14.67 -11.34 -2.63
N GLY A 87 -15.30 -10.27 -2.16
CA GLY A 87 -15.93 -10.20 -0.84
C GLY A 87 -16.12 -8.77 -0.38
N PRO A 88 -16.51 -8.55 0.89
CA PRO A 88 -16.85 -7.23 1.37
C PRO A 88 -15.62 -6.31 1.41
N THR A 89 -15.80 -5.07 0.92
CA THR A 89 -14.92 -3.93 1.20
C THR A 89 -15.36 -3.31 2.52
N CYS A 90 -14.43 -2.69 3.26
CA CYS A 90 -14.83 -1.97 4.48
C CYS A 90 -15.62 -0.70 4.11
N PRO A 91 -16.45 -0.18 5.04
CA PRO A 91 -17.16 1.08 4.82
C PRO A 91 -16.19 2.21 4.43
N PRO A 92 -16.50 2.99 3.36
CA PRO A 92 -15.66 4.09 2.92
C PRO A 92 -15.35 5.10 4.02
N GLN A 93 -14.10 5.56 4.07
CA GLN A 93 -13.65 6.53 5.07
C GLN A 93 -13.79 7.96 4.59
N TYR A 94 -15.00 8.38 4.25
CA TYR A 94 -15.28 9.76 3.85
C TYR A 94 -14.85 10.72 4.97
N ASP A 95 -13.90 11.59 4.65
CA ASP A 95 -13.13 12.40 5.58
C ASP A 95 -13.94 13.58 6.17
N GLY A 96 -15.21 13.74 5.76
CA GLY A 96 -16.15 14.74 6.27
C GLY A 96 -17.35 14.93 5.35
N PRO A 97 -18.34 15.76 5.73
CA PRO A 97 -19.44 16.16 4.84
C PRO A 97 -18.91 17.19 3.83
N TYR A 98 -18.05 16.74 2.91
CA TYR A 98 -17.63 17.58 1.80
C TYR A 98 -18.70 17.50 0.72
N PRO A 99 -19.26 18.64 0.26
CA PRO A 99 -20.22 18.62 -0.81
C PRO A 99 -19.53 18.13 -2.09
N CYS A 100 -20.12 17.14 -2.75
CA CYS A 100 -19.63 16.65 -4.03
C CYS A 100 -19.83 17.72 -5.11
N THR A 101 -18.86 18.62 -5.25
CA THR A 101 -18.87 19.69 -6.26
C THR A 101 -17.69 19.47 -7.18
N CYS A 102 -17.94 19.04 -8.43
CA CYS A 102 -16.86 18.78 -9.37
C CYS A 102 -16.14 20.07 -9.75
N SER A 103 -14.88 20.20 -9.33
CA SER A 103 -13.95 21.26 -9.74
C SER A 103 -13.30 20.95 -11.10
N ALA A 104 -13.18 19.66 -11.43
CA ALA A 104 -12.68 19.18 -12.71
C ALA A 104 -13.31 17.82 -13.10
N TYR A 105 -13.04 17.40 -14.34
CA TYR A 105 -13.37 16.07 -14.83
C TYR A 105 -12.11 15.39 -15.37
N HIS A 106 -11.88 14.15 -14.95
CA HIS A 106 -10.72 13.36 -15.35
C HIS A 106 -11.14 12.17 -16.22
N PRO A 107 -10.79 12.16 -17.52
CA PRO A 107 -10.95 10.96 -18.34
C PRO A 107 -9.92 9.91 -17.91
N VAL A 108 -10.40 8.81 -17.36
CA VAL A 108 -9.56 7.69 -16.91
C VAL A 108 -8.92 7.04 -18.14
N VAL A 109 -7.60 6.98 -18.15
CA VAL A 109 -6.82 6.32 -19.20
C VAL A 109 -6.19 5.02 -18.68
N PHE A 110 -5.64 4.24 -19.61
CA PHE A 110 -4.94 3.01 -19.23
C PHE A 110 -3.78 3.30 -18.27
N GLY A 111 -3.77 2.61 -17.13
CA GLY A 111 -2.74 2.75 -16.10
C GLY A 111 -3.06 3.74 -14.98
N ASP A 112 -4.18 4.45 -15.06
CA ASP A 112 -4.70 5.23 -13.94
C ASP A 112 -5.15 4.33 -12.80
N ASN A 113 -5.03 4.88 -11.59
CA ASN A 113 -5.70 4.40 -10.39
C ASN A 113 -6.10 5.62 -9.56
N LEU A 114 -7.04 5.44 -8.62
CA LEU A 114 -7.52 6.57 -7.82
C LEU A 114 -6.41 7.25 -7.03
N TYR A 115 -5.38 6.52 -6.59
CA TYR A 115 -4.24 7.10 -5.89
C TYR A 115 -3.46 8.10 -6.75
N ARG A 116 -3.08 7.72 -7.98
CA ARG A 116 -2.34 8.60 -8.90
C ARG A 116 -3.17 9.80 -9.32
N ILE A 117 -4.47 9.60 -9.52
CA ILE A 117 -5.41 10.68 -9.82
C ILE A 117 -5.50 11.63 -8.62
N SER A 118 -5.68 11.10 -7.41
CA SER A 118 -5.78 11.91 -6.21
C SER A 118 -4.52 12.74 -5.97
N LEU A 119 -3.33 12.16 -6.19
CA LEU A 119 -2.06 12.88 -6.15
C LEU A 119 -1.97 13.98 -7.22
N ARG A 120 -2.41 13.71 -8.45
CA ARG A 120 -2.40 14.69 -9.55
C ARG A 120 -3.23 15.92 -9.22
N TYR A 121 -4.40 15.72 -8.61
CA TYR A 121 -5.34 16.79 -8.31
C TYR A 121 -5.22 17.34 -6.88
N GLY A 122 -4.40 16.72 -6.03
CA GLY A 122 -4.24 17.13 -4.63
C GLY A 122 -5.49 16.90 -3.77
N VAL A 123 -6.29 15.89 -4.10
CA VAL A 123 -7.54 15.55 -3.39
C VAL A 123 -7.45 14.16 -2.75
N SER A 124 -8.38 13.85 -1.84
CA SER A 124 -8.49 12.52 -1.21
C SER A 124 -9.05 11.48 -2.20
N MET A 125 -8.49 10.26 -2.21
CA MET A 125 -9.03 9.14 -2.99
C MET A 125 -10.49 8.84 -2.62
N TRP A 126 -10.81 8.88 -1.33
CA TRP A 126 -12.16 8.61 -0.85
C TRP A 126 -13.13 9.72 -1.23
N HIS A 127 -12.68 10.98 -1.28
CA HIS A 127 -13.52 12.08 -1.72
C HIS A 127 -13.82 11.99 -3.23
N ILE A 128 -12.85 11.58 -4.06
CA ILE A 128 -13.13 11.22 -5.47
C ILE A 128 -14.14 10.06 -5.50
N ALA A 129 -13.92 8.99 -4.74
CA ALA A 129 -14.81 7.84 -4.73
C ALA A 129 -16.24 8.19 -4.32
N GLU A 130 -16.41 9.03 -3.31
CA GLU A 130 -17.69 9.55 -2.84
C GLU A 130 -18.44 10.29 -3.95
N CYS A 131 -17.76 11.25 -4.60
CA CYS A 131 -18.35 12.08 -5.66
C CYS A 131 -18.77 11.26 -6.90
N ASN A 132 -18.25 10.04 -7.03
CA ASN A 132 -18.53 9.15 -8.15
C ASN A 132 -19.30 7.88 -7.71
N GLY A 133 -19.81 7.82 -6.48
CA GLY A 133 -20.61 6.70 -5.97
C GLY A 133 -19.86 5.36 -5.91
N MET A 134 -18.54 5.40 -5.69
CA MET A 134 -17.67 4.23 -5.69
C MET A 134 -17.39 3.72 -4.27
N TYR A 135 -17.54 2.41 -4.08
CA TYR A 135 -17.25 1.71 -2.81
C TYR A 135 -15.93 0.94 -2.84
N ASP A 136 -15.44 0.58 -4.03
CA ASP A 136 -14.16 -0.08 -4.26
C ASP A 136 -13.24 0.87 -5.02
N LEU A 137 -12.12 1.26 -4.41
CA LEU A 137 -11.18 2.21 -5.00
C LEU A 137 -10.39 1.63 -6.20
N HIS A 138 -10.50 0.32 -6.43
CA HIS A 138 -9.80 -0.41 -7.50
C HIS A 138 -10.63 -0.50 -8.75
N TYR A 139 -11.90 -0.12 -8.67
CA TYR A 139 -12.85 -0.32 -9.72
C TYR A 139 -13.05 0.94 -10.57
N ILE A 140 -11.97 1.40 -11.19
CA ILE A 140 -12.03 2.42 -12.25
C ILE A 140 -11.66 1.79 -13.60
N ARG A 141 -12.30 2.21 -14.69
CA ARG A 141 -12.07 1.65 -16.03
C ARG A 141 -11.61 2.74 -16.98
N ALA A 142 -10.68 2.39 -17.86
CA ALA A 142 -10.30 3.29 -18.94
C ALA A 142 -11.53 3.66 -19.79
N GLY A 143 -11.69 4.96 -20.05
CA GLY A 143 -12.86 5.53 -20.70
C GLY A 143 -13.89 6.13 -19.74
N ASP A 144 -13.83 5.82 -18.44
CA ASP A 144 -14.65 6.51 -17.43
C ASP A 144 -14.26 7.98 -17.37
N THR A 145 -15.22 8.85 -17.01
CA THR A 145 -14.92 10.25 -16.67
C THR A 145 -15.28 10.46 -15.21
N LEU A 146 -14.27 10.69 -14.37
CA LEU A 146 -14.46 10.92 -12.94
C LEU A 146 -14.68 12.40 -12.66
N CYS A 147 -15.70 12.70 -11.85
CA CYS A 147 -15.82 13.96 -11.15
C CYS A 147 -14.66 14.09 -10.16
N ILE A 148 -13.90 15.18 -10.26
CA ILE A 148 -12.83 15.52 -9.32
C ILE A 148 -13.37 16.67 -8.45
N PRO A 149 -13.53 16.47 -7.14
CA PRO A 149 -14.01 17.52 -6.23
C PRO A 149 -13.00 18.65 -6.01
#